data_AF-A0A6A8AN16-F1
#
_entry.id   AF-A0A6A8AN16-F1
#
_cell.length_a   1.000
_cell.length_b   1.000
_cell.length_c   1.000
_cell.angle_alpha   90.00
_cell.angle_beta   90.00
_cell.angle_gamma   90.00
#
_symmetry.space_group_name_H-M   'P 1'
#
loop_
_entity.id
_entity.type
_entity.pdbx_description
1 polymer ?
#
loop_
_entity_poly.entity_id
_entity_poly.type
_entity_poly.pdbx_seq_one_letter_code
_entity_poly.pdbx_strand_id
1 'polypeptide(L)'
;MPNNAMQTLWNRRDRLNIIAEIMEAAKGSQLKTRIMYRVNLSFSQVNEYLSFLTERGFVRVRVENRKKFYETTAKGNMYIENYREMSNLLRPQEPAEAQVILR
;
A
#
# COMPACT_ATOMS: atom_id res chain seq x y z
N MET A 1 -4.45 6.27 -31.12
CA MET A 1 -3.97 5.23 -30.18
C MET A 1 -3.54 5.93 -28.90
N PRO A 2 -4.22 5.76 -27.75
CA PRO A 2 -3.77 6.39 -26.51
C PRO A 2 -2.39 5.85 -26.11
N ASN A 3 -1.56 6.74 -25.57
CA ASN A 3 -0.15 6.53 -25.29
C ASN A 3 0.06 5.43 -24.24
N ASN A 4 0.33 4.21 -24.71
CA ASN A 4 0.48 2.98 -23.91
C ASN A 4 1.58 3.12 -22.83
N ALA A 5 2.59 3.95 -23.08
CA ALA A 5 3.67 4.23 -22.13
C ALA A 5 3.19 4.96 -20.87
N MET A 6 2.27 5.92 -21.01
CA MET A 6 1.78 6.71 -19.88
C MET A 6 0.87 5.87 -18.98
N GLN A 7 -0.03 5.07 -19.55
CA GLN A 7 -0.83 4.10 -18.79
C GLN A 7 0.07 3.08 -18.06
N THR A 8 1.14 2.62 -18.70
CA THR A 8 2.09 1.68 -18.09
C THR A 8 2.82 2.29 -16.89
N LEU A 9 3.18 3.58 -16.91
CA LEU A 9 3.80 4.25 -15.76
C LEU A 9 2.84 4.34 -14.57
N TRP A 10 1.57 4.70 -14.83
CA TRP A 10 0.54 4.80 -13.79
C TRP A 10 0.17 3.45 -13.16
N ASN A 11 0.33 2.35 -13.89
CA ASN A 11 -0.04 1.01 -13.44
C ASN A 11 1.11 0.23 -12.78
N ARG A 12 2.33 0.78 -12.73
CA ARG A 12 3.47 0.09 -12.10
C ARG A 12 3.42 0.25 -10.58
N ARG A 13 3.41 -0.88 -9.88
CA ARG A 13 3.54 -0.95 -8.42
C ARG A 13 4.96 -0.53 -8.02
N ASP A 14 5.07 0.67 -7.45
CA ASP A 14 6.33 1.21 -6.95
C ASP A 14 6.57 0.88 -5.47
N ARG A 15 7.72 1.31 -4.94
CA ARG A 15 8.12 1.07 -3.54
C ARG A 15 7.19 1.74 -2.53
N LEU A 16 6.66 2.93 -2.85
CA LEU A 16 5.79 3.67 -1.96
C LEU A 16 4.43 2.98 -1.82
N ASN A 17 3.92 2.43 -2.93
CA ASN A 17 2.75 1.58 -2.98
C ASN A 17 2.94 0.30 -2.18
N ILE A 18 4.07 -0.40 -2.38
CA ILE A 18 4.40 -1.63 -1.63
C ILE A 18 4.35 -1.38 -0.12
N ILE A 19 4.95 -0.28 0.33
CA ILE A 19 4.95 0.11 1.75
C ILE A 19 3.52 0.33 2.24
N ALA A 20 2.69 1.06 1.49
CA ALA A 20 1.29 1.30 1.83
C ALA A 20 0.49 0.00 1.91
N GLU A 21 0.64 -0.91 0.94
CA GLU A 21 -0.07 -2.20 0.90
C GLU A 21 0.30 -3.11 2.08
N ILE A 22 1.57 -3.20 2.46
CA ILE A 22 2.00 -4.00 3.63
C ILE A 22 1.37 -3.45 4.91
N MET A 23 1.37 -2.13 5.08
CA MET A 23 0.75 -1.50 6.25
C MET A 23 -0.77 -1.64 6.21
N GLU A 24 -1.42 -1.59 5.04
CA GLU A 24 -2.85 -1.86 4.94
C GLU A 24 -3.16 -3.31 5.34
N ALA A 25 -2.36 -4.26 4.85
CA ALA A 25 -2.49 -5.67 5.18
C ALA A 25 -2.25 -5.96 6.67
N ALA A 26 -1.49 -5.12 7.38
CA ALA A 26 -1.22 -5.23 8.82
C ALA A 26 -2.22 -4.47 9.71
N LYS A 27 -3.22 -3.78 9.15
CA LYS A 27 -4.28 -3.14 9.97
C LYS A 27 -5.04 -4.18 10.79
N GLY A 28 -5.41 -3.79 12.01
CA GLY A 28 -6.17 -4.66 12.93
C GLY A 28 -5.37 -5.85 13.46
N SER A 29 -4.03 -5.75 13.52
CA SER A 29 -3.13 -6.74 14.13
C SER A 29 -3.17 -8.11 13.43
N GLN A 30 -2.21 -8.37 12.56
CA GLN A 30 -2.20 -9.57 11.70
C GLN A 30 -0.98 -10.44 11.91
N LEU A 31 -1.14 -11.74 11.66
CA LEU A 31 0.00 -12.65 11.55
C LEU A 31 0.79 -12.33 10.28
N LYS A 32 2.10 -12.52 10.34
CA LYS A 32 2.98 -12.38 9.17
C LYS A 32 2.49 -13.18 7.95
N THR A 33 2.02 -14.40 8.16
CA THR A 33 1.48 -15.25 7.09
C THR A 33 0.26 -14.62 6.44
N ARG A 34 -0.65 -14.01 7.22
CA ARG A 34 -1.81 -13.28 6.67
C ARG A 34 -1.39 -12.06 5.85
N ILE A 35 -0.36 -11.34 6.28
CA ILE A 35 0.20 -10.23 5.51
C ILE A 35 0.79 -10.73 4.20
N MET A 36 1.62 -11.77 4.24
CA MET A 36 2.25 -12.37 3.06
C MET A 36 1.23 -12.77 1.98
N TYR A 37 0.14 -13.42 2.37
CA TYR A 37 -0.89 -13.84 1.41
C TYR A 37 -1.70 -12.68 0.82
N ARG A 38 -1.66 -11.49 1.44
CA ARG A 38 -2.37 -10.30 0.96
C ARG A 38 -1.53 -9.42 0.04
N VAL A 39 -0.22 -9.61 0.01
CA VAL A 39 0.70 -8.78 -0.77
C VAL A 39 1.36 -9.61 -1.86
N ASN A 40 1.43 -9.09 -3.07
CA ASN A 40 2.09 -9.77 -4.19
C ASN A 40 3.62 -9.59 -4.10
N LEU A 41 4.27 -10.26 -3.14
CA LEU A 41 5.70 -10.18 -2.86
C LEU A 41 6.27 -11.56 -2.47
N SER A 42 7.57 -11.75 -2.68
CA SER A 42 8.26 -12.93 -2.18
C SER A 42 8.37 -12.89 -0.64
N PHE A 43 8.60 -14.06 -0.03
CA PHE A 43 8.86 -14.15 1.41
C PHE A 43 10.03 -13.26 1.87
N SER A 44 11.12 -13.24 1.10
CA SER A 44 12.30 -12.41 1.44
C SER A 44 11.96 -10.93 1.41
N GLN A 45 11.21 -10.47 0.41
CA GLN A 45 10.77 -9.08 0.31
C GLN A 45 9.86 -8.69 1.47
N VAL A 46 8.86 -9.50 1.80
CA VAL A 46 7.97 -9.20 2.95
C VAL A 46 8.77 -9.08 4.25
N ASN A 47 9.80 -9.91 4.45
CA ASN A 47 10.65 -9.84 5.64
C ASN A 47 11.46 -8.54 5.70
N GLU A 48 12.06 -8.15 4.58
CA GLU A 48 12.84 -6.93 4.47
C GLU A 48 11.97 -5.71 4.76
N TYR A 49 10.81 -5.61 4.10
CA TYR A 49 9.88 -4.51 4.32
C TYR A 49 9.31 -4.49 5.75
N LEU A 50 8.89 -5.63 6.31
CA LEU A 50 8.38 -5.66 7.68
C LEU A 50 9.45 -5.28 8.70
N SER A 51 10.70 -5.69 8.49
CA SER A 51 11.81 -5.31 9.37
C SER A 51 12.05 -3.80 9.29
N PHE A 52 12.14 -3.25 8.07
CA PHE A 52 12.29 -1.81 7.84
C PHE A 52 11.14 -1.00 8.45
N LEU A 53 9.89 -1.40 8.24
CA LEU A 53 8.71 -0.70 8.75
C LEU A 53 8.62 -0.76 10.28
N THR A 54 9.07 -1.87 10.88
CA THR A 54 9.13 -2.02 12.33
C THR A 54 10.21 -1.13 12.93
N GLU A 55 11.42 -1.15 12.37
CA GLU A 55 12.54 -0.29 12.79
C GLU A 55 12.19 1.20 12.73
N ARG A 56 11.42 1.60 11.72
CA ARG A 56 10.97 2.99 11.52
C ARG A 56 9.70 3.37 12.31
N GLY A 57 9.11 2.44 13.05
CA GLY A 57 7.93 2.67 13.89
C GLY A 57 6.60 2.83 13.14
N PHE A 58 6.55 2.43 11.87
CA PHE A 58 5.32 2.41 11.09
C PHE A 58 4.44 1.18 11.38
N VAL A 59 5.10 0.08 11.76
CA VAL A 59 4.45 -1.15 12.22
C VAL A 59 5.02 -1.48 13.61
N ARG A 60 4.16 -1.92 14.53
CA ARG A 60 4.57 -2.48 15.82
C ARG A 60 4.40 -4.00 15.82
N VAL A 61 5.20 -4.68 16.63
CA VAL A 61 5.12 -6.13 16.81
C VAL A 61 4.66 -6.42 18.24
N ARG A 62 3.62 -7.25 18.37
CA ARG A 62 3.19 -7.83 19.65
C ARG A 62 3.38 -9.33 19.64
N VAL A 63 3.76 -9.90 20.78
CA VAL A 63 3.90 -11.35 20.95
C VAL A 63 2.79 -11.82 21.88
N GLU A 64 1.96 -12.73 21.38
CA GLU A 64 0.88 -13.35 22.13
C GLU A 64 0.87 -14.85 21.83
N ASN A 65 0.81 -15.70 22.86
CA ASN A 65 0.79 -17.16 22.71
C ASN A 65 1.90 -17.70 21.78
N ARG A 66 3.14 -17.17 21.94
CA ARG A 66 4.32 -17.48 21.11
C ARG A 66 4.19 -17.12 19.63
N LYS A 67 3.17 -16.36 19.23
CA LYS A 67 2.96 -15.85 17.86
C LYS A 67 3.27 -14.37 17.79
N LYS A 68 3.90 -13.94 16.69
CA LYS A 68 4.17 -12.53 16.39
C LYS A 68 3.02 -11.96 15.56
N PHE A 69 2.42 -10.89 16.06
CA PHE A 69 1.41 -10.08 15.40
C PHE A 69 2.00 -8.74 15.02
N TYR A 70 1.72 -8.31 13.79
CA TYR A 70 2.18 -7.06 13.22
C TYR A 70 0.98 -6.14 13.08
N GLU A 71 1.13 -4.90 13.52
CA GLU A 71 0.05 -3.94 13.53
C GLU A 71 0.54 -2.57 13.10
N THR A 72 -0.18 -1.98 12.16
CA THR A 72 0.09 -0.62 11.69
C THR A 72 -0.15 0.39 12.81
N THR A 73 0.83 1.28 13.02
CA THR A 73 0.75 2.32 14.05
C THR A 73 0.00 3.54 13.53
N ALA A 74 -0.27 4.53 14.39
CA ALA A 74 -0.83 5.81 13.95
C ALA A 74 0.05 6.49 12.89
N LYS A 75 1.38 6.42 13.04
CA LYS A 75 2.36 6.90 12.05
C LYS A 75 2.22 6.17 10.71
N GLY A 76 1.99 4.85 10.74
CA GLY A 76 1.70 4.05 9.55
C GLY A 76 0.41 4.45 8.85
N ASN A 77 -0.67 4.69 9.62
CA ASN A 77 -1.95 5.14 9.06
C ASN A 77 -1.81 6.50 8.37
N MET A 78 -1.11 7.45 8.99
CA MET A 78 -0.85 8.77 8.39
C MET A 78 -0.07 8.66 7.08
N TYR A 79 0.92 7.76 6.97
CA TYR A 79 1.58 7.50 5.69
C TYR A 79 0.61 6.99 4.62
N ILE A 80 -0.27 6.03 4.98
CA ILE A 80 -1.22 5.45 4.04
C ILE A 80 -2.17 6.52 3.49
N GLU A 81 -2.69 7.38 4.37
CA GLU A 81 -3.60 8.48 4.00
C GLU A 81 -2.88 9.45 3.04
N ASN A 82 -1.70 9.94 3.41
CA ASN A 82 -0.92 10.84 2.58
C ASN A 82 -0.58 10.20 1.22
N TYR A 83 -0.20 8.92 1.19
CA TYR A 83 0.07 8.19 -0.05
C TYR A 83 -1.16 8.14 -0.96
N ARG A 84 -2.34 7.87 -0.41
CA ARG A 84 -3.61 7.85 -1.17
C ARG A 84 -3.94 9.23 -1.73
N GLU A 85 -3.78 10.28 -0.95
CA GLU A 85 -4.01 11.66 -1.40
C GLU A 85 -3.07 12.03 -2.54
N MET A 86 -1.77 11.80 -2.38
CA MET A 86 -0.77 12.05 -3.43
C MET A 86 -1.06 11.22 -4.68
N SER A 87 -1.41 9.94 -4.53
CA SER A 87 -1.76 9.07 -5.65
C SER A 87 -2.99 9.58 -6.40
N ASN A 88 -4.00 10.06 -5.69
CA ASN A 88 -5.21 10.62 -6.30
C ASN A 88 -4.93 11.93 -7.05
N LEU A 89 -4.06 12.81 -6.53
CA LEU A 89 -3.65 14.04 -7.21
C LEU A 89 -2.97 13.77 -8.55
N LEU A 90 -2.28 12.64 -8.67
CA LEU A 90 -1.55 12.26 -9.87
C LEU A 90 -2.38 11.43 -10.85
N ARG A 91 -3.58 10.95 -10.45
CA ARG A 91 -4.44 10.19 -11.36
C ARG A 91 -4.92 11.08 -12.51
N PRO A 92 -4.92 10.59 -13.76
CA PRO A 92 -5.54 11.29 -14.87
C PRO A 92 -7.00 11.60 -14.52
N GLN A 93 -7.39 12.87 -14.65
CA GLN A 93 -8.79 13.23 -14.56
C GLN A 93 -9.48 12.66 -15.80
N GLU A 94 -10.52 11.84 -15.62
CA GLU A 94 -11.43 11.49 -16.72
C GLU A 94 -11.93 12.81 -17.33
N PRO A 95 -11.87 12.99 -18.67
CA PRO A 95 -12.34 14.23 -19.28
C PRO A 95 -13.81 14.44 -18.92
N ALA A 96 -14.10 15.55 -18.24
CA ALA A 96 -15.42 15.90 -17.70
C ALA A 96 -16.50 16.19 -18.78
N GLU A 97 -16.28 15.83 -20.04
CA GLU A 97 -17.05 16.31 -21.19
C GLU A 97 -17.96 15.26 -21.86
N ALA A 98 -17.87 13.98 -21.47
CA ALA A 98 -18.69 12.94 -22.12
C ALA A 98 -20.18 12.95 -21.72
N GLN A 99 -20.59 13.75 -20.72
CA GLN A 99 -21.98 13.78 -20.22
C GLN A 99 -22.83 14.95 -20.77
N VAL A 100 -22.26 15.85 -21.58
CA VAL A 100 -23.00 17.03 -22.07
C VAL A 100 -23.56 16.88 -23.50
N ILE A 101 -23.10 15.90 -24.30
CA ILE A 101 -23.51 15.75 -25.72
C ILE A 101 -24.62 14.68 -25.91
N LEU A 102 -25.46 14.46 -24.90
CA LEU A 102 -26.65 13.58 -24.99
C LEU A 102 -27.93 14.27 -24.52
N ARG A 103 -28.06 15.56 -24.82
CA ARG A 103 -29.33 16.28 -24.84
C ARG A 103 -29.46 17.12 -26.10
#